data_AF-A0A232LV58-F1
#
_entry.id   AF-A0A232LV58-F1
#
_cell.length_a   1.000
_cell.length_b   1.000
_cell.length_c   1.000
_cell.angle_alpha   90.00
_cell.angle_beta   90.00
_cell.angle_gamma   90.00
#
_symmetry.space_group_name_H-M   'P 1'
#
loop_
_entity.id
_entity.type
_entity.pdbx_description
1 polymer ?
#
loop_
_entity_poly.entity_id
_entity_poly.type
_entity_poly.pdbx_seq_one_letter_code
_entity_poly.pdbx_strand_id
1 'polypeptide(L)'
;MASPRTATSQPSTVRVLCLTSFLRNRQGTAFSGYDTNAAQAWASIQSTCGISYPTDVQPAAASPTSLPGCANSSYTASCLSGNTYTVASGDDCQKIAHNNNVATGTLKIINQILPDCTDIEVGQVLCLPR
;
A
#
# COMPACT_ATOMS: atom_id res chain seq x y z
N MET A 1 24.95 -21.35 5.01
CA MET A 1 24.71 -22.01 3.71
C MET A 1 23.21 -22.07 3.49
N ALA A 2 22.65 -21.16 2.70
CA ALA A 2 21.23 -21.13 2.40
C ALA A 2 20.95 -22.08 1.22
N SER A 3 20.03 -23.04 1.40
CA SER A 3 19.58 -23.90 0.31
C SER A 3 19.01 -23.07 -0.83
N PRO A 4 19.38 -23.33 -2.10
CA PRO A 4 18.76 -22.68 -3.23
C PRO A 4 17.31 -23.18 -3.33
N ARG A 5 16.33 -22.29 -3.13
CA ARG A 5 14.95 -22.57 -3.52
C ARG A 5 14.92 -22.61 -5.05
N THR A 6 15.00 -23.80 -5.63
CA THR A 6 14.59 -24.02 -7.02
C THR A 6 13.12 -23.63 -7.13
N ALA A 7 12.85 -22.52 -7.81
CA ALA A 7 11.51 -22.12 -8.18
C ALA A 7 10.97 -23.11 -9.22
N THR A 8 10.33 -24.18 -8.75
CA THR A 8 9.63 -25.13 -9.63
C THR A 8 8.53 -24.36 -10.34
N SER A 9 8.71 -24.13 -11.64
CA SER A 9 7.77 -23.41 -12.47
C SER A 9 6.45 -24.19 -12.50
N GLN A 10 5.40 -23.69 -11.84
CA GLN A 10 4.10 -24.36 -11.85
C GLN A 10 3.53 -24.53 -13.27
N PRO A 11 2.75 -25.60 -13.54
CA PRO A 11 2.10 -25.77 -14.84
C PRO A 11 1.31 -24.50 -15.21
N SER A 12 1.34 -24.11 -16.48
CA SER A 12 0.65 -22.90 -16.99
C SER A 12 -0.82 -22.86 -16.57
N THR A 13 -1.50 -24.01 -16.60
CA THR A 13 -2.89 -24.16 -16.16
C THR A 13 -3.09 -23.82 -14.67
N VAL A 14 -2.18 -24.23 -13.79
CA VAL A 14 -2.28 -23.95 -12.34
C VAL A 14 -2.08 -22.46 -12.05
N ARG A 15 -1.18 -21.80 -12.79
CA ARG A 15 -1.00 -20.35 -12.68
C ARG A 15 -2.21 -19.55 -13.14
N VAL A 16 -2.82 -19.95 -14.26
CA VAL A 16 -4.05 -19.34 -14.76
C VAL A 16 -5.20 -19.53 -13.76
N LEU A 17 -5.37 -20.73 -13.21
CA LEU A 17 -6.42 -21.01 -12.22
C LEU A 17 -6.23 -20.21 -10.91
N CYS A 18 -5.00 -20.11 -10.42
CA CYS A 18 -4.70 -19.35 -9.21
C CYS A 18 -4.94 -17.84 -9.42
N LEU A 19 -4.43 -17.29 -10.52
CA LEU A 19 -4.57 -15.86 -10.85
C LEU A 19 -6.04 -15.47 -11.02
N THR A 20 -6.80 -16.25 -11.79
CA THR A 20 -8.22 -16.01 -12.00
C THR A 20 -9.03 -16.11 -10.71
N SER A 21 -8.71 -17.07 -9.84
CA SER A 21 -9.35 -17.20 -8.51
C SER A 21 -9.07 -16.00 -7.62
N PHE A 22 -7.82 -15.52 -7.60
CA PHE A 22 -7.44 -14.32 -6.85
C PHE A 22 -8.19 -13.08 -7.35
N LEU A 23 -8.24 -12.86 -8.67
CA LEU A 23 -8.89 -11.68 -9.26
C LEU A 23 -10.41 -11.69 -9.03
N ARG A 24 -11.04 -12.86 -9.13
CA ARG A 24 -12.45 -13.05 -8.75
C ARG A 24 -12.69 -12.81 -7.27
N ASN A 25 -11.82 -13.27 -6.39
CA ASN A 25 -11.94 -13.01 -4.95
C ASN A 25 -11.82 -11.52 -4.63
N ARG A 26 -10.84 -10.83 -5.23
CA ARG A 26 -10.68 -9.38 -5.08
C ARG A 26 -11.90 -8.62 -5.57
N GLN A 27 -12.44 -8.98 -6.73
CA GLN A 27 -13.65 -8.34 -7.25
C GLN A 27 -14.88 -8.60 -6.37
N GLY A 28 -15.00 -9.79 -5.77
CA GLY A 28 -16.16 -10.18 -4.98
C GLY A 28 -16.27 -9.53 -3.60
N THR A 29 -15.39 -8.59 -3.24
CA THR A 29 -15.41 -7.93 -1.93
C THR A 29 -15.20 -6.43 -2.04
N ALA A 30 -15.96 -5.68 -1.23
CA ALA A 30 -15.85 -4.23 -1.11
C ALA A 30 -14.63 -3.76 -0.28
N PHE A 31 -13.84 -4.70 0.27
CA PHE A 31 -12.66 -4.43 1.10
C PHE A 31 -11.33 -4.55 0.35
N SER A 32 -11.34 -4.97 -0.91
CA SER A 32 -10.12 -5.25 -1.68
C SER A 32 -9.46 -4.02 -2.30
N GLY A 33 -10.14 -2.86 -2.27
CA GLY A 33 -9.74 -1.68 -3.04
C GLY A 33 -9.76 -1.92 -4.54
N TYR A 34 -10.66 -2.79 -5.03
CA TYR A 34 -10.80 -3.07 -6.45
C TYR A 34 -11.37 -1.84 -7.17
N ASP A 35 -10.52 -1.17 -7.96
CA ASP A 35 -10.79 0.09 -8.65
C ASP A 35 -10.86 -0.09 -10.18
N THR A 36 -11.02 1.03 -10.91
CA THR A 36 -11.11 1.02 -12.37
C THR A 36 -9.83 0.48 -13.03
N ASN A 37 -8.65 0.76 -12.46
CA ASN A 37 -7.39 0.26 -13.00
C ASN A 37 -7.29 -1.26 -12.86
N ALA A 38 -7.66 -1.80 -11.69
CA ALA A 38 -7.76 -3.23 -11.46
C ALA A 38 -8.79 -3.89 -12.40
N ALA A 39 -9.91 -3.22 -12.66
CA ALA A 39 -10.93 -3.71 -13.59
C ALA A 39 -10.43 -3.79 -15.05
N GLN A 40 -9.70 -2.78 -15.52
CA GLN A 40 -9.10 -2.80 -16.87
C GLN A 40 -8.02 -3.87 -17.00
N ALA A 41 -7.16 -4.00 -15.98
CA ALA A 41 -6.16 -5.06 -15.93
C ALA A 41 -6.83 -6.45 -15.96
N TRP A 42 -7.91 -6.62 -15.20
CA TRP A 42 -8.67 -7.87 -15.19
C TRP A 42 -9.27 -8.16 -16.57
N ALA A 43 -9.91 -7.19 -17.23
CA ALA A 43 -10.45 -7.36 -18.58
C ALA A 43 -9.38 -7.78 -19.61
N SER A 44 -8.17 -7.23 -19.51
CA SER A 44 -7.06 -7.56 -20.40
C SER A 44 -6.56 -9.00 -20.20
N ILE A 45 -6.46 -9.43 -18.94
CA ILE A 45 -6.12 -10.82 -18.59
C ILE A 45 -7.19 -11.78 -19.11
N GLN A 46 -8.47 -11.41 -18.98
CA GLN A 46 -9.58 -12.22 -19.48
C GLN A 46 -9.55 -12.39 -21.00
N SER A 47 -9.29 -11.31 -21.74
CA SER A 47 -9.12 -11.35 -23.21
C SER A 47 -7.97 -12.28 -23.62
N THR A 48 -6.84 -12.20 -22.91
CA THR A 48 -5.66 -13.05 -23.17
C THR A 48 -5.96 -14.52 -22.89
N CYS A 49 -6.74 -14.81 -21.85
CA CYS A 49 -7.08 -16.17 -21.44
C CYS A 49 -8.34 -16.74 -22.11
N GLY A 50 -9.05 -15.94 -22.92
CA GLY A 50 -10.30 -16.37 -23.57
C GLY A 50 -11.43 -16.69 -22.58
N ILE A 51 -11.46 -15.99 -21.44
CA ILE A 51 -12.45 -16.20 -20.36
C ILE A 51 -13.35 -14.97 -20.21
N SER A 52 -14.51 -15.15 -19.58
CA SER A 52 -15.48 -14.08 -19.33
C SER A 52 -16.04 -14.19 -17.91
N TYR A 53 -15.76 -13.18 -17.11
CA TYR A 53 -16.13 -12.95 -15.72
C TYR A 53 -16.51 -11.47 -15.55
N PRO A 54 -17.30 -11.12 -14.52
CA PRO A 54 -17.62 -9.74 -14.23
C PRO A 54 -16.37 -8.87 -14.12
N THR A 55 -16.51 -7.57 -14.40
CA THR A 55 -15.44 -6.56 -14.20
C THR A 55 -15.90 -5.33 -13.42
N ASP A 56 -17.14 -5.33 -12.92
CA ASP A 56 -17.75 -4.23 -12.18
C ASP A 56 -16.89 -3.80 -10.99
N VAL A 57 -16.64 -2.49 -10.90
CA VAL A 57 -15.98 -1.85 -9.77
C VAL A 57 -16.93 -1.88 -8.58
N GLN A 58 -16.48 -2.42 -7.45
CA GLN A 58 -17.30 -2.45 -6.24
C GLN A 58 -17.28 -1.07 -5.57
N PRO A 59 -18.42 -0.59 -5.02
CA PRO A 59 -18.40 0.54 -4.11
C PRO A 59 -17.51 0.20 -2.90
N ALA A 60 -16.49 1.01 -2.63
CA ALA A 60 -15.62 0.79 -1.48
C ALA A 60 -16.45 0.81 -0.18
N ALA A 61 -16.37 -0.26 0.63
CA ALA A 61 -17.16 -0.37 1.87
C ALA A 61 -16.76 0.68 2.93
N ALA A 62 -15.58 1.28 2.80
CA ALA A 62 -15.14 2.44 3.55
C ALA A 62 -13.95 3.09 2.83
N SER A 63 -13.78 4.41 3.03
CA SER A 63 -12.51 5.05 2.69
C SER A 63 -11.42 4.47 3.61
N PRO A 64 -10.20 4.18 3.11
CA PRO A 64 -9.10 3.74 3.98
C PRO A 64 -8.78 4.74 5.11
N THR A 65 -9.25 5.98 4.98
CA THR A 65 -9.15 7.03 6.00
C THR A 65 -10.26 7.03 7.06
N SER A 66 -11.27 6.16 7.02
CA SER A 66 -12.37 6.17 8.02
C SER A 66 -12.37 4.95 8.95
N LEU A 67 -11.20 4.37 9.26
CA LEU A 67 -11.08 3.39 10.33
C LEU A 67 -11.33 4.07 11.68
N PRO A 68 -12.37 3.68 12.45
CA PRO A 68 -12.56 4.15 13.81
C PRO A 68 -11.34 3.73 14.64
N GLY A 69 -10.57 4.72 15.10
CA GLY A 69 -9.34 4.50 15.87
C GLY A 69 -8.02 4.73 15.11
N CYS A 70 -8.04 4.99 13.80
CA CYS A 70 -6.83 5.28 13.01
C CYS A 70 -6.78 6.68 12.40
N ALA A 71 -7.91 7.37 12.28
CA ALA A 71 -7.97 8.75 11.79
C ALA A 71 -8.93 9.57 12.65
N ASN A 72 -8.43 10.15 13.74
CA ASN A 72 -9.13 11.27 14.34
C ASN A 72 -8.73 12.52 13.54
N SER A 73 -9.64 13.03 12.72
CA SER A 73 -9.45 14.23 11.87
C SER A 73 -9.19 15.52 12.66
N SER A 74 -9.10 15.42 13.99
CA SER A 74 -8.87 16.53 14.93
C SER A 74 -7.51 16.44 15.64
N TYR A 75 -6.62 15.52 15.27
CA TYR A 75 -5.26 15.53 15.81
C TYR A 75 -4.44 16.60 15.08
N THR A 76 -4.29 17.76 15.72
CA THR A 76 -3.23 18.69 15.38
C THR A 76 -1.91 18.05 15.78
N ALA A 77 -1.16 17.57 14.78
CA ALA A 77 0.16 16.98 14.94
C ALA A 77 1.11 18.02 15.54
N SER A 78 1.16 18.07 16.87
CA SER A 78 2.16 18.82 17.61
C SER A 78 3.33 17.88 17.88
N CYS A 79 4.54 18.34 17.58
CA CYS A 79 5.73 17.52 17.73
C CYS A 79 6.11 17.39 19.21
N LEU A 80 5.47 16.47 19.93
CA LEU A 80 5.69 16.25 21.37
C LEU A 80 7.13 15.86 21.73
N SER A 81 7.88 15.31 20.77
CA SER A 81 9.30 15.01 20.96
C SER A 81 10.15 16.28 21.03
N GLY A 82 9.73 17.36 20.36
CA GLY A 82 10.54 18.55 20.08
C GLY A 82 11.64 18.32 19.04
N ASN A 83 11.77 17.09 18.52
CA ASN A 83 12.80 16.71 17.56
C ASN A 83 12.22 16.69 16.15
N THR A 84 12.85 17.41 15.24
CA THR A 84 12.38 17.51 13.85
C THR A 84 13.48 17.18 12.86
N TYR A 85 13.07 16.77 11.67
CA TYR A 85 13.92 16.48 10.53
C TYR A 85 13.38 17.21 9.31
N THR A 86 14.25 17.84 8.52
CA THR A 86 13.87 18.46 7.25
C THR A 86 14.22 17.51 6.12
N VAL A 87 13.23 17.12 5.33
CA VAL A 87 13.39 16.18 4.20
C VAL A 87 14.40 16.73 3.20
N ALA A 88 15.40 15.93 2.88
CA ALA A 88 16.44 16.23 1.90
C ALA A 88 16.17 15.50 0.57
N SER A 89 16.84 15.96 -0.49
CA SER A 89 16.74 15.32 -1.80
C SER A 89 17.26 13.88 -1.76
N GLY A 90 16.45 12.94 -2.23
CA GLY A 90 16.77 11.51 -2.27
C GLY A 90 16.36 10.73 -1.02
N ASP A 91 15.71 11.39 -0.06
CA ASP A 91 15.12 10.74 1.09
C ASP A 91 13.89 9.92 0.73
N ASP A 92 13.68 8.88 1.53
CA ASP A 92 12.42 8.18 1.67
C ASP A 92 12.17 7.96 3.19
N CYS A 93 10.96 7.58 3.57
CA CYS A 93 10.62 7.39 4.98
C CYS A 93 11.52 6.36 5.68
N GLN A 94 11.99 5.32 4.97
CA GLN A 94 12.84 4.29 5.56
C GLN A 94 14.24 4.84 5.83
N LYS A 95 14.83 5.58 4.89
CA LYS A 95 16.14 6.24 5.07
C LYS A 95 16.11 7.26 6.20
N ILE A 96 15.09 8.11 6.24
CA ILE A 96 14.93 9.10 7.31
C ILE A 96 14.82 8.38 8.65
N ALA A 97 13.94 7.38 8.75
CA ALA A 97 13.70 6.66 9.98
C ALA A 97 14.96 5.92 10.47
N HIS A 98 15.63 5.20 9.57
CA HIS A 98 16.87 4.47 9.84
C HIS A 98 17.98 5.41 10.33
N ASN A 99 18.24 6.51 9.61
CA ASN A 99 19.33 7.43 9.95
C ASN A 99 19.09 8.19 11.25
N ASN A 100 17.82 8.33 11.66
CA ASN A 100 17.43 8.96 12.91
C ASN A 100 17.10 7.95 14.03
N ASN A 101 17.33 6.65 13.81
CA ASN A 101 17.04 5.57 14.77
C ASN A 101 15.60 5.55 15.29
N VAL A 102 14.62 5.81 14.41
CA VAL A 102 13.19 5.78 14.74
C VAL A 102 12.44 4.72 13.93
N ALA A 103 11.25 4.33 14.41
CA ALA A 103 10.40 3.39 13.67
C ALA A 103 9.68 4.08 12.50
N THR A 104 9.84 3.56 11.28
CA THR A 104 9.23 4.14 10.07
C THR A 104 7.71 4.21 10.12
N GLY A 105 7.05 3.21 10.71
CA GLY A 105 5.59 3.21 10.89
C GLY A 105 5.14 4.38 11.77
N THR A 106 5.83 4.60 12.89
CA THR A 106 5.54 5.71 13.81
C THR A 106 5.81 7.06 13.16
N LEU A 107 6.95 7.21 12.46
CA LEU A 107 7.28 8.42 11.71
C LEU A 107 6.14 8.81 10.75
N LYS A 108 5.59 7.84 10.02
CA LYS A 108 4.51 8.11 9.06
C LYS A 108 3.21 8.49 9.75
N ILE A 109 2.82 7.76 10.79
CA ILE A 109 1.57 8.01 11.51
C ILE A 109 1.55 9.42 12.12
N ILE A 110 2.60 9.83 12.83
CA ILE A 110 2.61 11.12 13.53
C ILE A 110 2.70 12.32 12.59
N ASN A 111 3.16 12.12 11.35
CA ASN A 111 3.25 13.13 10.31
C ASN A 111 2.18 13.00 9.22
N GLN A 112 1.20 12.10 9.39
CA GLN A 112 0.11 11.85 8.44
C GLN A 112 0.59 11.49 7.01
N ILE A 113 1.73 10.82 6.90
CA ILE A 113 2.34 10.40 5.62
C ILE A 113 1.64 9.13 5.09
N LEU A 114 1.42 9.04 3.78
CA LEU A 114 0.80 7.88 3.13
C LEU A 114 1.55 6.56 3.42
N PRO A 115 0.85 5.41 3.40
CA PRO A 115 1.47 4.11 3.61
C PRO A 115 2.60 3.76 2.63
N ASP A 116 2.65 4.35 1.45
CA ASP A 116 3.70 4.14 0.46
C ASP A 116 4.78 5.24 0.48
N CYS A 117 4.65 6.26 1.34
CA CYS A 117 5.58 7.39 1.48
C CYS A 117 5.78 8.20 0.18
N THR A 118 4.74 8.29 -0.65
CA THR A 118 4.80 9.01 -1.94
C THR A 118 4.48 10.50 -1.84
N ASP A 119 4.09 10.98 -0.66
CA ASP A 119 3.59 12.32 -0.37
C ASP A 119 4.55 13.17 0.46
N ILE A 120 5.82 12.77 0.62
CA ILE A 120 6.85 13.61 1.25
C ILE A 120 7.54 14.51 0.23
N GLU A 121 7.80 15.75 0.63
CA GLU A 121 8.44 16.76 -0.24
C GLU A 121 9.76 17.27 0.36
N VAL A 122 10.74 17.56 -0.50
CA VAL A 122 12.01 18.16 -0.05
C VAL A 122 11.72 19.51 0.62
N GLY A 123 12.30 19.72 1.80
CA GLY A 123 12.04 20.90 2.64
C GLY A 123 10.88 20.74 3.62
N GLN A 124 10.09 19.68 3.53
CA GLN A 124 9.06 19.37 4.53
C GLN A 124 9.70 19.07 5.88
N VAL A 125 9.13 19.63 6.95
CA VAL A 125 9.59 19.38 8.32
C VAL A 125 8.75 18.26 8.94
N LEU A 126 9.40 17.16 9.31
CA LEU A 126 8.81 16.00 9.95
C LEU A 126 9.14 16.01 11.44
N CYS A 127 8.16 15.65 12.27
CA CYS A 127 8.40 15.30 13.67
C CYS A 127 9.03 13.91 13.76
N LEU A 128 10.10 13.76 14.54
CA LEU A 128 10.71 12.48 14.86
C LEU A 128 10.13 11.94 16.17
N PRO A 129 9.67 10.68 16.27
CA PRO A 129 9.26 10.10 17.54
C PRO A 129 10.45 9.94 18.49
N ARG A 130 10.20 9.88 19.80
CA ARG A 130 11.21 9.57 20.82
C ARG A 130 11.58 8.10 20.82
#